data_AF-A0A0G3IMD9-F1
#
_entry.id   AF-A0A0G3IMD9-F1
#
_cell.length_a   1.000
_cell.length_b   1.000
_cell.length_c   1.000
_cell.angle_alpha   90.00
_cell.angle_beta   90.00
_cell.angle_gamma   90.00
#
_symmetry.space_group_name_H-M   'P 1'
#
loop_
_entity.id
_entity.type
_entity.pdbx_description
1 polymer ?
#
loop_
_entity_poly.entity_id
_entity_poly.type
_entity_poly.pdbx_seq_one_letter_code
_entity_poly.pdbx_strand_id
1 'polypeptide(L)'
;MSHPVAVDKHTKLFAWTAIGLVVLAGCHLFVTLVLYPTAIYWMTYYVPNYEFGFVRRGLGGAVIRMLPDTEYFTAAYTMMWAPVVVWLVALAALIWLILRSGEYSARRVMLAMLLPVLPFAFSYAVYTPRPELYAMSALVVLCIALTRLQSDRSMLIVSSVYGVTIAVLALVHEGIPLEVALGALLAMSVLPTQLGPGPRRLCSTAAVGPGLLAVLAIAAFSRNDMGARLCEQIPHRQIDNPFPAQSNPADYMAYLAGRIEIKADFHDWVCKSGHAILGARVTDGFHLVGSFGAGPLIASFLVGALYFAVSIWAIQSFSGARIAALLGEFQGRLTAPLLGLAAMVPLFLTAVDWTRWWVLITFNVALVYVLYTITRPEIDRPTTRRHLRVFLCVIAVLAVIPTGAALHVGGPTF
;
A
#
# COMPACT_ATOMS: atom_id res chain seq x y z
N MET A 1 -41.04 -4.26 -17.85
CA MET A 1 -40.29 -3.78 -19.04
C MET A 1 -39.08 -3.01 -18.55
N SER A 2 -37.92 -3.66 -18.53
CA SER A 2 -36.63 -3.08 -18.12
C SER A 2 -36.02 -2.34 -19.31
N HIS A 3 -35.64 -1.08 -19.14
CA HIS A 3 -34.99 -0.28 -20.17
C HIS A 3 -33.46 -0.51 -20.18
N PRO A 4 -32.87 -1.10 -21.24
CA PRO A 4 -31.42 -1.21 -21.38
C PRO A 4 -30.88 0.00 -22.18
N VAL A 5 -30.98 1.22 -21.65
CA VAL A 5 -30.81 2.43 -22.51
C VAL A 5 -29.57 3.28 -22.19
N ALA A 6 -28.97 3.21 -21.00
CA ALA A 6 -27.95 4.20 -20.62
C ALA A 6 -26.49 3.81 -20.92
N VAL A 7 -26.17 2.52 -20.92
CA VAL A 7 -24.79 2.02 -21.00
C VAL A 7 -24.24 1.99 -22.43
N ASP A 8 -25.09 1.61 -23.38
CA ASP A 8 -24.66 1.33 -24.75
C ASP A 8 -24.09 2.57 -25.47
N LYS A 9 -24.46 3.77 -25.01
CA LYS A 9 -23.96 5.04 -25.55
C LYS A 9 -22.52 5.40 -25.12
N HIS A 10 -21.95 4.74 -24.11
CA HIS A 10 -20.64 5.13 -23.55
C HIS A 10 -19.59 4.01 -23.59
N THR A 11 -19.91 2.83 -24.10
CA THR A 11 -19.01 1.69 -24.21
C THR A 11 -17.67 2.04 -24.88
N LYS A 12 -17.71 2.79 -25.99
CA LYS A 12 -16.49 3.24 -26.70
C LYS A 12 -15.60 4.12 -25.82
N LEU A 13 -16.20 5.04 -25.05
CA LEU A 13 -15.45 5.93 -24.16
C LEU A 13 -14.73 5.14 -23.08
N PHE A 14 -15.42 4.20 -22.45
CA PHE A 14 -14.83 3.33 -21.43
C PHE A 14 -13.73 2.45 -22.00
N ALA A 15 -13.93 1.86 -23.18
CA ALA A 15 -12.90 1.08 -23.86
C ALA A 15 -11.64 1.91 -24.13
N TRP A 16 -11.78 3.12 -24.69
CA TRP A 16 -10.63 4.01 -24.91
C TRP A 16 -9.94 4.44 -23.61
N THR A 17 -10.71 4.69 -22.55
CA THR A 17 -10.16 5.01 -21.24
C THR A 17 -9.35 3.84 -20.69
N ALA A 18 -9.87 2.61 -20.79
CA ALA A 18 -9.16 1.41 -20.36
C ALA A 18 -7.85 1.20 -21.15
N ILE A 19 -7.89 1.37 -22.48
CA ILE A 19 -6.69 1.30 -23.33
C ILE A 19 -5.66 2.35 -22.88
N GLY A 20 -6.09 3.60 -22.67
CA GLY A 20 -5.21 4.66 -22.18
C GLY A 20 -4.56 4.34 -20.83
N LEU A 21 -5.32 3.74 -19.91
CA LEU A 21 -4.79 3.28 -18.62
C LEU A 21 -3.75 2.17 -18.78
N VAL A 22 -3.95 1.21 -19.69
CA VAL A 22 -2.97 0.15 -19.98
C VAL A 22 -1.69 0.73 -20.57
N VAL A 23 -1.81 1.64 -21.55
CA VAL A 23 -0.64 2.33 -22.13
C VAL A 23 0.14 3.06 -21.05
N LEU A 24 -0.55 3.80 -20.19
CA LEU A 24 0.11 4.57 -19.14
C LEU A 24 0.70 3.69 -18.03
N ALA A 25 0.07 2.57 -17.70
CA ALA A 25 0.66 1.55 -16.83
C ALA A 25 1.98 1.03 -17.43
N GLY A 26 2.04 0.82 -18.74
CA GLY A 26 3.26 0.52 -19.48
C GLY A 26 4.31 1.64 -19.37
N CYS A 27 3.90 2.91 -19.47
CA CYS A 27 4.81 4.05 -19.25
C CYS A 27 5.37 4.08 -17.83
N HIS A 28 4.54 3.87 -16.80
CA HIS A 28 5.00 3.81 -15.41
C HIS A 28 6.00 2.66 -15.19
N LEU A 29 5.72 1.48 -15.74
CA LEU A 29 6.67 0.35 -15.70
C LEU A 29 8.00 0.69 -16.41
N PHE A 30 7.93 1.30 -17.58
CA PHE A 30 9.11 1.74 -18.32
C PHE A 30 9.94 2.73 -17.50
N VAL A 31 9.29 3.71 -16.84
CA VAL A 31 9.96 4.65 -15.95
C VAL A 31 10.67 3.89 -14.82
N THR A 32 9.98 2.98 -14.12
CA THR A 32 10.55 2.30 -12.95
C THR A 32 11.59 1.23 -13.26
N LEU A 33 11.52 0.62 -14.45
CA LEU A 33 12.41 -0.48 -14.84
C LEU A 33 13.61 -0.01 -15.66
N VAL A 34 13.47 1.09 -16.41
CA VAL A 34 14.47 1.53 -17.38
C VAL A 34 14.99 2.93 -17.05
N LEU A 35 14.11 3.92 -16.85
CA LEU A 35 14.55 5.31 -16.69
C LEU A 35 15.03 5.66 -15.28
N TYR A 36 14.42 5.05 -14.26
CA TYR A 36 14.66 5.37 -12.86
C TYR A 36 14.59 4.10 -11.99
N PRO A 37 15.51 3.14 -12.19
CA PRO A 37 15.53 1.88 -11.46
C PRO A 37 15.91 2.08 -9.99
N THR A 38 14.93 2.01 -9.09
CA THR A 38 15.12 2.18 -7.64
C THR A 38 15.43 0.88 -6.88
N ALA A 39 15.75 -0.20 -7.60
CA ALA A 39 15.94 -1.53 -7.01
C ALA A 39 17.00 -1.53 -5.89
N ILE A 40 18.09 -0.78 -6.06
CA ILE A 40 19.17 -0.66 -5.07
C ILE A 40 18.65 -0.27 -3.68
N TYR A 41 17.63 0.59 -3.60
CA TYR A 41 16.98 0.98 -2.35
C TYR A 41 16.02 -0.09 -1.82
N TRP A 42 15.14 -0.60 -2.68
CA TRP A 42 14.07 -1.52 -2.25
C TRP A 42 14.59 -2.90 -1.83
N MET A 43 15.68 -3.39 -2.42
CA MET A 43 16.30 -4.65 -2.02
C MET A 43 16.81 -4.64 -0.57
N THR A 44 17.05 -3.46 0.02
CA THR A 44 17.50 -3.36 1.43
C THR A 44 16.52 -3.91 2.45
N TYR A 45 15.23 -3.98 2.12
CA TYR A 45 14.21 -4.59 2.97
C TYR A 45 14.46 -6.08 3.22
N TYR A 46 15.21 -6.74 2.34
CA TYR A 46 15.48 -8.17 2.38
C TYR A 46 16.93 -8.49 2.74
N VAL A 47 17.71 -7.49 3.18
CA VAL A 47 19.09 -7.70 3.66
C VAL A 47 19.13 -8.31 5.07
N PRO A 48 18.38 -7.80 6.07
CA PRO A 48 18.38 -8.39 7.41
C PRO A 48 18.00 -9.87 7.38
N ASN A 49 18.69 -10.66 8.18
CA ASN A 49 18.45 -12.11 8.32
C ASN A 49 18.77 -12.58 9.75
N TYR A 50 18.37 -13.80 10.09
CA TYR A 50 18.44 -14.33 11.46
C TYR A 50 19.74 -15.07 11.84
N GLU A 51 20.77 -15.06 10.98
CA GLU A 51 22.00 -15.81 11.21
C GLU A 51 22.67 -15.50 12.56
N PHE A 52 22.63 -14.24 12.96
CA PHE A 52 23.28 -13.75 14.19
C PHE A 52 22.29 -13.49 15.35
N GLY A 53 21.09 -14.03 15.23
CA GLY A 53 20.01 -13.90 16.20
C GLY A 53 18.79 -13.15 15.65
N PHE A 54 17.82 -12.91 16.52
CA PHE A 54 16.56 -12.28 16.14
C PHE A 54 16.75 -10.77 15.90
N VAL A 55 16.48 -10.32 14.67
CA VAL A 55 16.58 -8.92 14.22
C VAL A 55 15.31 -8.49 13.50
N ARG A 56 14.98 -7.19 13.54
CA ARG A 56 13.88 -6.64 12.75
C ARG A 56 14.07 -6.91 11.25
N ARG A 57 12.98 -7.19 10.53
CA ARG A 57 12.96 -7.50 9.08
C ARG A 57 13.71 -8.76 8.66
N GLY A 58 14.07 -9.63 9.61
CA GLY A 58 14.95 -10.77 9.33
C GLY A 58 14.35 -11.88 8.47
N LEU A 59 13.01 -11.99 8.36
CA LEU A 59 12.41 -13.11 7.63
C LEU A 59 12.67 -13.03 6.12
N GLY A 60 12.67 -11.83 5.55
CA GLY A 60 12.91 -11.63 4.12
C GLY A 60 14.29 -12.14 3.68
N GLY A 61 15.34 -11.72 4.39
CA GLY A 61 16.70 -12.17 4.10
C GLY A 61 16.94 -13.63 4.49
N ALA A 62 16.28 -14.14 5.53
CA ALA A 62 16.35 -15.56 5.86
C ALA A 62 15.83 -16.45 4.72
N VAL A 63 14.75 -16.06 4.03
CA VAL A 63 14.24 -16.77 2.84
C VAL A 63 15.25 -16.74 1.69
N ILE A 64 15.86 -15.58 1.41
CA ILE A 64 16.89 -15.46 0.36
C ILE A 64 18.06 -16.40 0.63
N ARG A 65 18.50 -16.53 1.89
CA ARG A 65 19.62 -17.38 2.29
C ARG A 65 19.34 -18.88 2.29
N MET A 66 18.08 -19.29 2.10
CA MET A 66 17.78 -20.71 1.83
C MET A 66 18.20 -21.14 0.43
N LEU A 67 18.52 -20.19 -0.45
CA LEU A 67 18.99 -20.41 -1.81
C LEU A 67 20.52 -20.30 -1.88
N PRO A 68 21.16 -20.88 -2.90
CA PRO A 68 22.60 -20.71 -3.11
C PRO A 68 22.99 -19.23 -3.24
N ASP A 69 24.17 -18.85 -2.74
CA ASP A 69 24.65 -17.45 -2.77
C ASP A 69 24.73 -16.87 -4.19
N THR A 70 24.95 -17.72 -5.20
CA THR A 70 24.93 -17.32 -6.63
C THR A 70 23.58 -16.75 -7.07
N GLU A 71 22.49 -17.09 -6.36
CA GLU A 71 21.12 -16.65 -6.65
C GLU A 71 20.67 -15.47 -5.78
N TYR A 72 21.54 -14.92 -4.91
CA TYR A 72 21.16 -13.88 -3.94
C TYR A 72 20.37 -12.73 -4.59
N PHE A 73 20.90 -12.16 -5.67
CA PHE A 73 20.25 -11.03 -6.34
C PHE A 73 18.99 -11.46 -7.09
N THR A 74 18.98 -12.63 -7.73
CA THR A 74 17.78 -13.18 -8.38
C THR A 74 16.65 -13.30 -7.35
N ALA A 75 16.96 -13.85 -6.19
CA ALA A 75 16.06 -13.99 -5.07
C ALA A 75 15.63 -12.62 -4.50
N ALA A 76 16.55 -11.68 -4.32
CA ALA A 76 16.24 -10.32 -3.84
C ALA A 76 15.29 -9.56 -4.80
N TYR A 77 15.55 -9.60 -6.11
CA TYR A 77 14.66 -9.04 -7.12
C TYR A 77 13.29 -9.72 -7.13
N THR A 78 13.27 -11.05 -6.98
CA THR A 78 12.02 -11.81 -6.88
C THR A 78 11.22 -11.40 -5.65
N MET A 79 11.86 -11.33 -4.47
CA MET A 79 11.25 -10.90 -3.22
C MET A 79 10.75 -9.46 -3.28
N MET A 80 11.44 -8.59 -4.01
CA MET A 80 11.01 -7.21 -4.26
C MET A 80 9.76 -7.14 -5.15
N TRP A 81 9.71 -7.87 -6.27
CA TRP A 81 8.59 -7.78 -7.22
C TRP A 81 7.39 -8.68 -6.89
N ALA A 82 7.57 -9.77 -6.15
CA ALA A 82 6.49 -10.65 -5.73
C ALA A 82 5.33 -9.94 -5.00
N PRO A 83 5.55 -9.01 -4.03
CA PRO A 83 4.46 -8.24 -3.42
C PRO A 83 3.67 -7.42 -4.43
N VAL A 84 4.31 -6.87 -5.47
CA VAL A 84 3.64 -6.13 -6.55
C VAL A 84 2.70 -7.05 -7.32
N VAL A 85 3.16 -8.23 -7.72
CA VAL A 85 2.34 -9.19 -8.46
C VAL A 85 1.12 -9.60 -7.63
N VAL A 86 1.31 -9.95 -6.36
CA VAL A 86 0.21 -10.35 -5.47
C VAL A 86 -0.81 -9.22 -5.30
N TRP A 87 -0.33 -7.98 -5.15
CA TRP A 87 -1.20 -6.81 -5.09
C TRP A 87 -1.99 -6.56 -6.37
N LEU A 88 -1.36 -6.67 -7.53
CA LEU A 88 -2.05 -6.51 -8.82
C LEU A 88 -3.14 -7.57 -9.02
N VAL A 89 -2.92 -8.80 -8.54
CA VAL A 89 -3.94 -9.86 -8.52
C VAL A 89 -5.09 -9.50 -7.58
N ALA A 90 -4.80 -9.03 -6.36
CA ALA A 90 -5.83 -8.60 -5.40
C ALA A 90 -6.65 -7.40 -5.93
N LEU A 91 -5.97 -6.45 -6.57
CA LEU A 91 -6.59 -5.30 -7.23
C LEU A 91 -7.51 -5.73 -8.37
N ALA A 92 -7.05 -6.66 -9.23
CA ALA A 92 -7.87 -7.23 -10.30
C ALA A 92 -9.10 -7.97 -9.75
N ALA A 93 -8.96 -8.72 -8.65
CA ALA A 93 -10.08 -9.37 -7.99
C ALA A 93 -11.12 -8.36 -7.46
N LEU A 94 -10.67 -7.23 -6.90
CA LEU A 94 -11.56 -6.16 -6.43
C LEU A 94 -12.28 -5.47 -7.60
N ILE A 95 -11.58 -5.20 -8.71
CA ILE A 95 -12.18 -4.68 -9.95
C ILE A 95 -13.26 -5.63 -10.47
N TRP A 96 -12.92 -6.93 -10.57
CA TRP A 96 -13.85 -7.96 -11.01
C TRP A 96 -15.09 -8.03 -10.10
N LEU A 97 -14.89 -7.94 -8.78
CA LEU A 97 -15.99 -7.92 -7.81
C LEU A 97 -16.91 -6.70 -7.99
N ILE A 98 -16.37 -5.50 -8.21
CA ILE A 98 -17.15 -4.28 -8.48
C ILE A 98 -18.03 -4.46 -9.72
N LEU A 99 -17.46 -5.03 -10.79
CA LEU A 99 -18.16 -5.26 -12.05
C LEU A 99 -19.20 -6.39 -11.99
N ARG A 100 -19.09 -7.31 -11.03
CA ARG A 100 -19.97 -8.50 -10.89
C ARG A 100 -21.00 -8.43 -9.76
N SER A 101 -20.95 -7.42 -8.90
CA SER A 101 -21.77 -7.34 -7.68
C SER A 101 -23.22 -6.86 -7.89
N GLY A 102 -23.69 -6.72 -9.14
CA GLY A 102 -25.06 -6.31 -9.44
C GLY A 102 -25.30 -6.13 -10.93
N GLU A 103 -26.33 -5.36 -11.28
CA GLU A 103 -26.60 -4.99 -12.67
C GLU A 103 -25.48 -4.13 -13.24
N TYR A 104 -25.21 -4.29 -14.53
CA TYR A 104 -24.18 -3.49 -15.19
C TYR A 104 -24.59 -2.01 -15.19
N SER A 105 -23.76 -1.14 -14.60
CA SER A 105 -23.99 0.30 -14.53
C SER A 105 -22.74 1.10 -14.90
N ALA A 106 -22.93 2.30 -15.46
CA ALA A 106 -21.82 3.20 -15.78
C ALA A 106 -20.99 3.58 -14.53
N ARG A 107 -21.62 3.69 -13.36
CA ARG A 107 -20.94 3.98 -12.09
C ARG A 107 -20.02 2.85 -11.65
N ARG A 108 -20.44 1.59 -11.80
CA ARG A 108 -19.59 0.42 -11.52
C ARG A 108 -18.35 0.42 -12.40
N VAL A 109 -18.50 0.70 -13.69
CA VAL A 109 -17.38 0.81 -14.63
C VAL A 109 -16.46 1.96 -14.27
N MET A 110 -17.00 3.14 -13.97
CA MET A 110 -16.21 4.30 -13.53
C MET A 110 -15.45 4.01 -12.23
N LEU A 111 -16.07 3.36 -11.25
CA LEU A 111 -15.42 2.99 -9.99
C LEU A 111 -14.32 1.95 -10.21
N ALA A 112 -14.58 0.95 -11.05
CA ALA A 112 -13.60 -0.06 -11.44
C ALA A 112 -12.37 0.54 -12.15
N MET A 113 -12.57 1.55 -13.01
CA MET A 113 -11.47 2.26 -13.69
C MET A 113 -10.76 3.28 -12.80
N LEU A 114 -11.42 3.82 -11.78
CA LEU A 114 -10.80 4.70 -10.79
C LEU A 114 -9.79 3.94 -9.94
N LEU A 115 -10.12 2.70 -9.55
CA LEU A 115 -9.36 1.96 -8.56
C LEU A 115 -7.86 1.80 -8.91
N PRO A 116 -7.44 1.45 -10.15
CA PRO A 116 -6.02 1.37 -10.52
C PRO A 116 -5.22 2.66 -10.41
N VAL A 117 -5.88 3.82 -10.52
CA VAL A 117 -5.21 5.13 -10.54
C VAL A 117 -5.24 5.84 -9.18
N LEU A 118 -5.86 5.23 -8.16
CA LEU A 118 -5.82 5.78 -6.82
C LEU A 118 -4.39 5.75 -6.25
N PRO A 119 -4.06 6.64 -5.29
CA PRO A 119 -2.70 6.82 -4.78
C PRO A 119 -2.04 5.57 -4.18
N PHE A 120 -2.83 4.56 -3.81
CA PHE A 120 -2.38 3.30 -3.20
C PHE A 120 -2.38 2.11 -4.18
N ALA A 121 -2.72 2.32 -5.46
CA ALA A 121 -3.01 1.25 -6.39
C ALA A 121 -1.82 0.90 -7.30
N PHE A 122 -1.93 1.10 -8.61
CA PHE A 122 -0.91 0.63 -9.56
C PHE A 122 0.41 1.39 -9.39
N SER A 123 0.37 2.73 -9.51
CA SER A 123 1.57 3.57 -9.40
C SER A 123 2.28 3.37 -8.06
N TYR A 124 1.54 3.24 -6.96
CA TYR A 124 2.12 2.88 -5.66
C TYR A 124 2.96 1.60 -5.75
N ALA A 125 2.38 0.52 -6.26
CA ALA A 125 3.05 -0.77 -6.28
C ALA A 125 4.31 -0.81 -7.14
N VAL A 126 4.32 -0.14 -8.30
CA VAL A 126 5.50 -0.16 -9.19
C VAL A 126 6.61 0.78 -8.78
N TYR A 127 6.31 1.96 -8.20
CA TYR A 127 7.35 2.87 -7.71
C TYR A 127 7.86 2.48 -6.32
N THR A 128 7.04 1.77 -5.55
CA THR A 128 7.35 1.39 -4.16
C THR A 128 7.05 -0.11 -3.96
N PRO A 129 7.85 -1.02 -4.54
CA PRO A 129 7.68 -2.47 -4.42
C PRO A 129 8.05 -2.96 -3.01
N ARG A 130 7.25 -2.55 -2.02
CA ARG A 130 7.45 -2.78 -0.59
C ARG A 130 6.71 -4.05 -0.12
N PRO A 131 7.19 -4.72 0.95
CA PRO A 131 6.50 -5.86 1.54
C PRO A 131 5.06 -5.60 2.02
N GLU A 132 4.71 -4.35 2.34
CA GLU A 132 3.38 -3.95 2.82
C GLU A 132 2.25 -4.27 1.82
N LEU A 133 2.56 -4.36 0.53
CA LEU A 133 1.61 -4.75 -0.52
C LEU A 133 1.04 -6.16 -0.27
N TYR A 134 1.78 -7.06 0.39
CA TYR A 134 1.24 -8.35 0.84
C TYR A 134 0.13 -8.16 1.87
N ALA A 135 0.33 -7.25 2.83
CA ALA A 135 -0.65 -6.97 3.87
C ALA A 135 -1.89 -6.26 3.31
N MET A 136 -1.69 -5.34 2.37
CA MET A 136 -2.78 -4.71 1.62
C MET A 136 -3.60 -5.76 0.86
N SER A 137 -2.93 -6.72 0.20
CA SER A 137 -3.59 -7.83 -0.50
C SER A 137 -4.37 -8.73 0.46
N ALA A 138 -3.77 -9.08 1.60
CA ALA A 138 -4.43 -9.87 2.65
C ALA A 138 -5.67 -9.14 3.19
N LEU A 139 -5.61 -7.82 3.34
CA LEU A 139 -6.75 -7.02 3.78
C LEU A 139 -7.87 -7.00 2.75
N VAL A 140 -7.54 -6.92 1.45
CA VAL A 140 -8.54 -7.06 0.37
C VAL A 140 -9.26 -8.41 0.48
N VAL A 141 -8.51 -9.50 0.64
CA VAL A 141 -9.08 -10.86 0.79
C VAL A 141 -9.99 -10.94 2.03
N LEU A 142 -9.54 -10.42 3.18
CA LEU A 142 -10.34 -10.35 4.40
C LEU A 142 -11.65 -9.61 4.16
N CYS A 143 -11.59 -8.39 3.60
CA CYS A 143 -12.76 -7.56 3.39
C CYS A 143 -13.75 -8.21 2.42
N ILE A 144 -13.27 -8.84 1.34
CA ILE A 144 -14.13 -9.61 0.41
C ILE A 144 -14.79 -10.77 1.16
N ALA A 145 -14.04 -11.52 1.97
CA ALA A 145 -14.60 -12.63 2.75
C ALA A 145 -15.68 -12.15 3.72
N LEU A 146 -15.49 -11.00 4.39
CA LEU A 146 -16.48 -10.42 5.30
C LEU A 146 -17.81 -10.05 4.63
N THR A 147 -17.79 -9.70 3.34
CA THR A 147 -19.03 -9.44 2.58
C THR A 147 -19.75 -10.70 2.10
N ARG A 148 -19.10 -11.86 2.17
CA ARG A 148 -19.59 -13.12 1.57
C ARG A 148 -19.96 -14.17 2.61
N LEU A 149 -19.19 -14.26 3.70
CA LEU A 149 -19.40 -15.24 4.75
C LEU A 149 -20.60 -14.86 5.61
N GLN A 150 -21.36 -15.86 6.04
CA GLN A 150 -22.57 -15.69 6.87
C GLN A 150 -22.43 -16.26 8.28
N SER A 151 -21.49 -17.19 8.49
CA SER A 151 -21.30 -17.88 9.78
C SER A 151 -20.20 -17.22 10.61
N ASP A 152 -20.50 -17.00 11.90
CA ASP A 152 -19.56 -16.52 12.92
C ASP A 152 -18.26 -17.34 12.96
N ARG A 153 -18.36 -18.67 12.84
CA ARG A 153 -17.18 -19.56 12.83
C ARG A 153 -16.29 -19.30 11.62
N SER A 154 -16.88 -19.12 10.44
CA SER A 154 -16.12 -18.85 9.22
C SER A 154 -15.46 -17.47 9.27
N MET A 155 -16.15 -16.48 9.82
CA MET A 155 -15.60 -15.14 10.03
C MET A 155 -14.44 -15.16 11.03
N LEU A 156 -14.56 -15.92 12.12
CA LEU A 156 -13.46 -16.08 13.07
C LEU A 156 -12.25 -16.74 12.42
N ILE A 157 -12.45 -17.83 11.67
CA ILE A 157 -11.36 -18.52 10.97
C ILE A 157 -10.65 -17.55 10.01
N VAL A 158 -11.38 -16.82 9.16
CA VAL A 158 -10.75 -15.93 8.19
C VAL A 158 -10.04 -14.75 8.87
N SER A 159 -10.59 -14.26 9.99
CA SER A 159 -9.96 -13.22 10.80
C SER A 159 -8.66 -13.70 11.45
N SER A 160 -8.67 -14.91 12.01
CA SER A 160 -7.48 -15.53 12.60
C SER A 160 -6.41 -15.81 11.55
N VAL A 161 -6.77 -16.33 10.38
CA VAL A 161 -5.84 -16.55 9.27
C VAL A 161 -5.20 -15.23 8.85
N TYR A 162 -6.02 -14.19 8.65
CA TYR A 162 -5.51 -12.84 8.36
C TYR A 162 -4.56 -12.34 9.45
N GLY A 163 -4.94 -12.41 10.73
CA GLY A 163 -4.12 -11.94 11.83
C GLY A 163 -2.77 -12.66 11.91
N VAL A 164 -2.76 -13.98 11.73
CA VAL A 164 -1.53 -14.78 11.66
C VAL A 164 -0.68 -14.38 10.45
N THR A 165 -1.29 -14.17 9.28
CA THR A 165 -0.57 -13.66 8.09
C THR A 165 0.09 -12.31 8.39
N ILE A 166 -0.62 -11.38 9.02
CA ILE A 166 -0.07 -10.08 9.41
C ILE A 166 1.07 -10.23 10.44
N ALA A 167 0.97 -11.16 11.39
CA ALA A 167 2.04 -11.45 12.34
C ALA A 167 3.30 -11.99 11.65
N VAL A 168 3.16 -12.88 10.66
CA VAL A 168 4.29 -13.37 9.86
C VAL A 168 4.90 -12.23 9.03
N LEU A 169 4.06 -11.41 8.40
CA LEU A 169 4.54 -10.26 7.62
C LEU A 169 5.26 -9.22 8.48
N ALA A 170 4.91 -9.08 9.77
CA ALA A 170 5.65 -8.24 10.71
C ALA A 170 7.14 -8.61 10.79
N LEU A 171 7.48 -9.89 10.60
CA LEU A 171 8.86 -10.38 10.59
C LEU A 171 9.62 -9.99 9.30
N VAL A 172 8.91 -9.65 8.22
CA VAL A 172 9.48 -9.09 6.98
C VAL A 172 9.58 -7.58 7.10
N HIS A 173 8.53 -6.93 7.60
CA HIS A 173 8.52 -5.52 7.91
C HIS A 173 7.63 -5.23 9.11
N GLU A 174 8.25 -4.76 10.19
CA GLU A 174 7.69 -4.51 11.51
C GLU A 174 6.56 -3.47 11.54
N GLY A 175 6.49 -2.57 10.55
CA GLY A 175 5.43 -1.56 10.43
C GLY A 175 4.10 -2.12 9.95
N ILE A 176 4.11 -3.26 9.24
CA ILE A 176 2.94 -3.82 8.56
C ILE A 176 1.70 -3.94 9.46
N PRO A 177 1.78 -4.49 10.68
CA PRO A 177 0.59 -4.64 11.51
C PRO A 177 -0.10 -3.32 11.86
N LEU A 178 0.69 -2.25 12.03
CA LEU A 178 0.17 -0.91 12.31
C LEU A 178 -0.49 -0.31 11.07
N GLU A 179 0.12 -0.52 9.90
CA GLU A 179 -0.33 0.03 8.60
C GLU A 179 -1.73 -0.45 8.18
N VAL A 180 -2.12 -1.69 8.53
CA VAL A 180 -3.40 -2.29 8.10
C VAL A 180 -4.43 -2.49 9.22
N ALA A 181 -4.06 -2.23 10.49
CA ALA A 181 -4.97 -2.37 11.63
C ALA A 181 -6.23 -1.51 11.48
N LEU A 182 -6.08 -0.28 10.99
CA LEU A 182 -7.20 0.63 10.74
C LEU A 182 -8.22 -0.01 9.79
N GLY A 183 -7.78 -0.53 8.63
CA GLY A 183 -8.67 -1.11 7.64
C GLY A 183 -9.36 -2.37 8.14
N ALA A 184 -8.64 -3.25 8.86
CA ALA A 184 -9.24 -4.45 9.45
C ALA A 184 -10.35 -4.10 10.45
N LEU A 185 -10.11 -3.12 11.34
CA LEU A 185 -11.09 -2.70 12.35
C LEU A 185 -12.28 -1.93 11.74
N LEU A 186 -12.05 -1.11 10.71
CA LEU A 186 -13.13 -0.49 9.93
C LEU A 186 -13.98 -1.56 9.22
N ALA A 187 -13.34 -2.55 8.58
CA ALA A 187 -14.01 -3.62 7.87
C ALA A 187 -14.89 -4.47 8.78
N MET A 188 -14.37 -4.88 9.95
CA MET A 188 -15.12 -5.63 10.96
C MET A 188 -16.30 -4.85 11.55
N SER A 189 -16.19 -3.52 11.57
CA SER A 189 -17.24 -2.66 12.12
C SER A 189 -18.42 -2.50 11.16
N VAL A 190 -18.18 -2.56 9.84
CA VAL A 190 -19.17 -2.20 8.82
C VAL A 190 -19.61 -3.38 7.95
N LEU A 191 -18.69 -4.16 7.42
CA LEU A 191 -18.98 -5.14 6.37
C LEU A 191 -19.84 -6.34 6.85
N PRO A 192 -19.57 -6.95 8.02
CA PRO A 192 -20.39 -8.06 8.50
C PRO A 192 -21.64 -7.52 9.25
N THR A 193 -22.76 -7.42 8.55
CA THR A 193 -24.02 -6.88 9.10
C THR A 193 -24.66 -7.74 10.18
N GLN A 194 -24.43 -9.05 10.13
CA GLN A 194 -25.05 -10.06 10.97
C GLN A 194 -24.30 -10.35 12.29
N LEU A 195 -23.03 -9.91 12.41
CA LEU A 195 -22.25 -10.19 13.61
C LEU A 195 -22.75 -9.40 14.82
N GLY A 196 -23.12 -10.13 15.86
CA GLY A 196 -23.37 -9.56 17.19
C GLY A 196 -22.11 -8.96 17.83
N PRO A 197 -22.26 -8.16 18.92
CA PRO A 197 -21.14 -7.43 19.52
C PRO A 197 -20.00 -8.31 20.03
N GLY A 198 -20.30 -9.46 20.64
CA GLY A 198 -19.30 -10.40 21.18
C GLY A 198 -18.44 -11.04 20.09
N PRO A 199 -19.03 -11.79 19.14
CA PRO A 199 -18.32 -12.37 18.01
C PRO A 199 -17.52 -11.35 17.19
N ARG A 200 -18.05 -10.14 17.02
CA ARG A 200 -17.35 -9.04 16.34
C ARG A 200 -16.07 -8.61 17.05
N ARG A 201 -16.11 -8.47 18.38
CA ARG A 201 -14.91 -8.17 19.19
C ARG A 201 -13.88 -9.28 19.07
N LEU A 202 -14.32 -10.54 19.14
CA LEU A 202 -13.43 -11.69 19.00
C LEU A 202 -12.77 -11.72 17.61
N CYS A 203 -13.53 -11.53 16.53
CA CYS A 203 -12.99 -11.47 15.17
C CYS A 203 -12.02 -10.28 15.01
N SER A 204 -12.36 -9.11 15.58
CA SER A 204 -11.49 -7.94 15.56
C SER A 204 -10.17 -8.22 16.27
N THR A 205 -10.21 -8.78 17.49
CA THR A 205 -9.01 -9.18 18.23
C THR A 205 -8.21 -10.25 17.50
N ALA A 206 -8.86 -11.24 16.89
CA ALA A 206 -8.19 -12.26 16.10
C ALA A 206 -7.49 -11.67 14.86
N ALA A 207 -8.08 -10.63 14.24
CA ALA A 207 -7.53 -9.99 13.05
C ALA A 207 -6.32 -9.07 13.35
N VAL A 208 -6.32 -8.31 14.46
CA VAL A 208 -5.23 -7.36 14.76
C VAL A 208 -4.27 -7.82 15.85
N GLY A 209 -4.75 -8.64 16.80
CA GLY A 209 -4.02 -9.05 18.00
C GLY A 209 -2.69 -9.74 17.70
N PRO A 210 -2.66 -10.80 16.85
CA PRO A 210 -1.42 -11.49 16.53
C PRO A 210 -0.36 -10.56 15.91
N GLY A 211 -0.76 -9.65 15.01
CA GLY A 211 0.13 -8.67 14.40
C GLY A 211 0.71 -7.70 15.43
N LEU A 212 -0.13 -7.13 16.30
CA LEU A 212 0.33 -6.23 17.36
C LEU A 212 1.27 -6.92 18.36
N LEU A 213 0.99 -8.18 18.72
CA LEU A 213 1.90 -8.98 19.55
C LEU A 213 3.24 -9.22 18.85
N ALA A 214 3.24 -9.46 17.54
CA ALA A 214 4.48 -9.60 16.77
C ALA A 214 5.30 -8.30 16.77
N VAL A 215 4.67 -7.13 16.60
CA VAL A 215 5.37 -5.83 16.70
C VAL A 215 6.00 -5.65 18.08
N LEU A 216 5.25 -5.95 19.14
CA LEU A 216 5.76 -5.85 20.52
C LEU A 216 6.93 -6.82 20.76
N ALA A 217 6.84 -8.05 20.25
CA ALA A 217 7.91 -9.03 20.33
C ALA A 217 9.15 -8.57 19.55
N ILE A 218 8.99 -8.04 18.33
CA ILE A 218 10.09 -7.45 17.56
C ILE A 218 10.75 -6.31 18.34
N ALA A 219 9.95 -5.39 18.88
CA ALA A 219 10.48 -4.26 19.64
C ALA A 219 11.22 -4.69 20.92
N ALA A 220 10.75 -5.75 21.60
CA ALA A 220 11.34 -6.22 22.84
C ALA A 220 12.59 -7.09 22.65
N PHE A 221 12.62 -7.93 21.60
CA PHE A 221 13.63 -8.97 21.43
C PHE A 221 14.61 -8.72 20.27
N SER A 222 14.37 -7.73 19.40
CA SER A 222 15.27 -7.44 18.28
C SER A 222 16.65 -6.97 18.76
N ARG A 223 17.69 -7.66 18.30
CA ARG A 223 19.08 -7.22 18.44
C ARG A 223 19.38 -6.07 17.48
N ASN A 224 20.11 -5.07 17.98
CA ASN A 224 20.45 -3.85 17.24
C ASN A 224 21.98 -3.69 17.06
N ASP A 225 22.75 -4.60 17.63
CA ASP A 225 24.22 -4.64 17.61
C ASP A 225 24.80 -5.47 16.45
N MET A 226 23.94 -6.01 15.58
CA MET A 226 24.33 -6.94 14.51
C MET A 226 24.62 -6.28 13.16
N GLY A 227 24.47 -4.96 13.03
CA GLY A 227 24.56 -4.25 11.75
C GLY A 227 25.87 -4.48 10.98
N ALA A 228 27.02 -4.43 11.67
CA ALA A 228 28.32 -4.69 11.06
C ALA A 228 28.45 -6.13 10.52
N ARG A 229 28.00 -7.13 11.30
CA ARG A 229 28.05 -8.53 10.89
C ARG A 229 27.11 -8.83 9.72
N LEU A 230 25.93 -8.20 9.70
CA LEU A 230 25.00 -8.32 8.59
C LEU A 230 25.56 -7.68 7.31
N CYS A 231 26.26 -6.56 7.43
CA CYS A 231 26.93 -5.90 6.31
C CYS A 231 27.98 -6.83 5.65
N GLU A 232 28.80 -7.53 6.45
CA GLU A 232 29.82 -8.47 5.94
C GLU A 232 29.24 -9.62 5.09
N GLN A 233 27.95 -9.93 5.23
CA GLN A 233 27.28 -11.00 4.49
C GLN A 233 26.70 -10.55 3.14
N ILE A 234 26.68 -9.24 2.86
CA ILE A 234 26.04 -8.72 1.66
C ILE A 234 26.98 -8.98 0.47
N PRO A 235 26.54 -9.67 -0.59
CA PRO A 235 27.37 -9.84 -1.78
C PRO A 235 27.59 -8.51 -2.52
N HIS A 236 28.78 -8.34 -3.08
CA HIS A 236 29.10 -7.22 -3.97
C HIS A 236 28.43 -7.40 -5.33
N ARG A 237 27.91 -6.30 -5.90
CA ARG A 237 27.41 -6.23 -7.28
C ARG A 237 27.16 -4.78 -7.65
N GLN A 238 27.58 -4.41 -8.86
CA GLN A 238 27.24 -3.11 -9.43
C GLN A 238 25.76 -3.08 -9.84
N ILE A 239 25.02 -2.11 -9.32
CA ILE A 239 23.60 -1.90 -9.58
C ILE A 239 23.37 -0.43 -9.92
N ASP A 240 22.42 -0.16 -10.81
CA ASP A 240 22.04 1.21 -11.16
C ASP A 240 21.57 1.97 -9.91
N ASN A 241 22.09 3.19 -9.76
CA ASN A 241 21.82 4.06 -8.63
C ASN A 241 21.43 5.44 -9.14
N PRO A 242 20.14 5.72 -9.28
CA PRO A 242 19.69 6.98 -9.85
C PRO A 242 19.66 8.14 -8.82
N PHE A 243 19.87 7.86 -7.53
CA PHE A 243 19.74 8.86 -6.46
C PHE A 243 20.76 10.01 -6.51
N PRO A 244 22.06 9.79 -6.80
CA PRO A 244 23.04 10.88 -6.88
C PRO A 244 22.67 11.94 -7.92
N ALA A 245 22.05 11.54 -9.04
CA ALA A 245 21.60 12.45 -10.09
C ALA A 245 20.46 13.38 -9.64
N GLN A 246 19.72 13.07 -8.56
CA GLN A 246 18.63 13.92 -8.08
C GLN A 246 19.11 15.26 -7.50
N SER A 247 20.38 15.33 -7.08
CA SER A 247 20.94 16.52 -6.43
C SER A 247 21.11 17.71 -7.39
N ASN A 248 21.17 17.47 -8.70
CA ASN A 248 21.36 18.49 -9.73
C ASN A 248 20.45 18.23 -10.95
N PRO A 249 19.59 19.19 -11.35
CA PRO A 249 18.71 19.03 -12.51
C PRO A 249 19.42 18.68 -13.82
N ALA A 250 20.65 19.19 -14.02
CA ALA A 250 21.42 18.90 -15.23
C ALA A 250 21.86 17.42 -15.28
N ASP A 251 22.33 16.89 -14.15
CA ASP A 251 22.76 15.49 -14.03
C ASP A 251 21.56 14.55 -14.08
N TYR A 252 20.43 14.94 -13.47
CA TYR A 252 19.17 14.21 -13.60
C TYR A 252 18.73 14.06 -15.06
N MET A 253 18.74 15.16 -15.83
CA MET A 253 18.38 15.11 -17.24
C MET A 253 19.39 14.35 -18.09
N ALA A 254 20.69 14.43 -17.76
CA ALA A 254 21.72 13.65 -18.43
C ALA A 254 21.57 12.15 -18.17
N TYR A 255 21.22 11.76 -16.93
CA TYR A 255 20.96 10.39 -16.55
C TYR A 255 19.73 9.82 -17.28
N LEU A 256 18.62 10.56 -17.26
CA LEU A 256 17.40 10.15 -17.98
C LEU A 256 17.59 10.05 -19.50
N ALA A 257 18.50 10.84 -20.08
CA ALA A 257 18.86 10.77 -21.49
C ALA A 257 19.86 9.65 -21.82
N GLY A 258 20.28 8.84 -20.83
CA GLY A 258 21.28 7.78 -20.99
C GLY A 258 22.68 8.31 -21.31
N ARG A 259 22.96 9.59 -21.04
CA ARG A 259 24.27 10.22 -21.30
C ARG A 259 25.29 9.95 -20.20
N ILE A 260 24.80 9.67 -19.00
CA ILE A 260 25.62 9.25 -17.86
C ILE A 260 25.03 7.99 -17.26
N GLU A 261 25.92 7.07 -16.86
CA GLU A 261 25.55 5.86 -16.15
C GLU A 261 26.06 5.99 -14.71
N ILE A 262 25.15 5.89 -13.75
CA ILE A 262 25.48 5.98 -12.32
C ILE A 262 25.19 4.62 -11.72
N LYS A 263 26.26 3.89 -11.41
CA LYS A 263 26.22 2.61 -10.71
C LYS A 263 26.85 2.75 -9.34
N ALA A 264 26.36 1.97 -8.40
CA ALA A 264 26.98 1.80 -7.10
C ALA A 264 27.14 0.32 -6.79
N ASP A 265 28.18 -0.02 -6.04
CA ASP A 265 28.28 -1.34 -5.46
C ASP A 265 27.19 -1.51 -4.38
N PHE A 266 26.38 -2.56 -4.49
CA PHE A 266 25.26 -2.78 -3.59
C PHE A 266 25.71 -2.97 -2.14
N HIS A 267 26.78 -3.75 -1.90
CA HIS A 267 27.32 -3.91 -0.56
C HIS A 267 27.77 -2.55 0.00
N ASP A 268 28.61 -1.82 -0.72
CA ASP A 268 29.12 -0.54 -0.22
C ASP A 268 28.00 0.47 0.03
N TRP A 269 27.02 0.53 -0.87
CA TRP A 269 25.88 1.43 -0.73
C TRP A 269 25.01 1.07 0.49
N VAL A 270 24.70 -0.22 0.70
CA VAL A 270 23.93 -0.68 1.87
C VAL A 270 24.75 -0.55 3.16
N CYS A 271 26.05 -0.82 3.14
CA CYS A 271 26.89 -0.73 4.32
C CYS A 271 27.18 0.73 4.72
N LYS A 272 27.25 1.66 3.76
CA LYS A 272 27.44 3.09 4.02
C LYS A 272 26.13 3.78 4.41
N SER A 273 25.07 3.57 3.63
CA SER A 273 23.77 4.26 3.82
C SER A 273 22.85 3.48 4.75
N GLY A 274 22.94 2.15 4.74
CA GLY A 274 22.06 1.22 5.45
C GLY A 274 22.62 0.69 6.78
N HIS A 275 23.84 1.03 7.21
CA HIS A 275 24.29 0.72 8.59
C HIS A 275 23.27 1.24 9.62
N ALA A 276 22.70 2.42 9.33
CA ALA A 276 21.60 3.00 10.10
C ALA A 276 20.32 2.14 10.07
N ILE A 277 20.01 1.46 8.95
CA ILE A 277 18.79 0.62 8.83
C ILE A 277 18.98 -0.74 9.50
N LEU A 278 20.17 -1.34 9.40
CA LEU A 278 20.47 -2.68 9.94
C LEU A 278 20.60 -2.69 11.48
N GLY A 279 21.00 -1.56 12.08
CA GLY A 279 21.16 -1.42 13.53
C GLY A 279 20.15 -0.49 14.22
N ALA A 280 19.17 0.09 13.50
CA ALA A 280 18.31 1.12 14.09
C ALA A 280 17.36 0.59 15.16
N ARG A 281 17.34 1.32 16.27
CA ARG A 281 16.39 1.22 17.37
C ARG A 281 15.17 2.08 17.08
N VAL A 282 14.10 1.84 17.85
CA VAL A 282 12.89 2.69 17.82
C VAL A 282 13.22 4.15 18.19
N THR A 283 14.14 4.35 19.13
CA THR A 283 14.64 5.68 19.56
C THR A 283 15.25 6.47 18.39
N ASP A 284 15.91 5.79 17.47
CA ASP A 284 16.55 6.42 16.32
C ASP A 284 15.50 6.96 15.35
N GLY A 285 14.33 6.30 15.27
CA GLY A 285 13.17 6.79 14.52
C GLY A 285 12.61 8.09 15.07
N PHE A 286 12.47 8.21 16.39
CA PHE A 286 12.05 9.48 17.02
C PHE A 286 13.04 10.61 16.79
N HIS A 287 14.34 10.31 16.91
CA HIS A 287 15.39 11.29 16.62
C HIS A 287 15.36 11.72 15.15
N LEU A 288 15.17 10.78 14.21
CA LEU A 288 15.05 11.06 12.79
C LEU A 288 13.87 11.98 12.47
N VAL A 289 12.69 11.72 13.05
CA VAL A 289 11.53 12.61 12.89
C VAL A 289 11.80 13.99 13.48
N GLY A 290 12.45 14.04 14.65
CA GLY A 290 12.84 15.30 15.29
C GLY A 290 13.84 16.12 14.46
N SER A 291 14.85 15.47 13.86
CA SER A 291 15.90 16.13 13.07
C SER A 291 15.42 16.59 11.69
N PHE A 292 14.35 16.00 11.16
CA PHE A 292 13.77 16.37 9.87
C PHE A 292 13.09 17.75 9.87
N GLY A 293 12.63 18.19 11.05
CA GLY A 293 11.98 19.48 11.24
C GLY A 293 10.48 19.50 10.88
N ALA A 294 9.73 20.38 11.53
CA ALA A 294 8.28 20.44 11.39
C ALA A 294 7.80 20.86 9.99
N GLY A 295 8.55 21.72 9.29
CA GLY A 295 8.16 22.26 7.98
C GLY A 295 7.93 21.19 6.92
N PRO A 296 8.95 20.38 6.57
CA PRO A 296 8.80 19.29 5.60
C PRO A 296 7.74 18.26 6.00
N LEU A 297 7.66 17.92 7.30
CA LEU A 297 6.66 16.99 7.82
C LEU A 297 5.23 17.51 7.63
N ILE A 298 4.97 18.79 7.95
CA ILE A 298 3.66 19.43 7.73
C ILE A 298 3.33 19.45 6.23
N ALA A 299 4.27 19.78 5.35
CA ALA A 299 4.04 19.75 3.91
C ALA A 299 3.67 18.33 3.43
N SER A 300 4.42 17.32 3.86
CA SER A 300 4.16 15.90 3.59
C SER A 300 2.79 15.45 4.12
N PHE A 301 2.38 15.92 5.30
CA PHE A 301 1.06 15.70 5.87
C PHE A 301 -0.06 16.27 5.00
N LEU A 302 0.07 17.53 4.58
CA LEU A 302 -0.95 18.24 3.82
C LEU A 302 -1.14 17.62 2.43
N VAL A 303 -0.06 17.21 1.77
CA VAL A 303 -0.12 16.47 0.49
C VAL A 303 -0.84 15.14 0.69
N GLY A 304 -0.51 14.39 1.74
CA GLY A 304 -1.18 13.14 2.08
C GLY A 304 -2.67 13.31 2.37
N ALA A 305 -3.04 14.31 3.17
CA ALA A 305 -4.42 14.64 3.48
C ALA A 305 -5.21 15.07 2.24
N LEU A 306 -4.57 15.77 1.29
CA LEU A 306 -5.16 16.11 0.00
C LEU A 306 -5.44 14.85 -0.82
N TYR A 307 -4.51 13.91 -0.91
CA TYR A 307 -4.72 12.62 -1.58
C TYR A 307 -5.88 11.84 -0.97
N PHE A 308 -5.98 11.82 0.36
CA PHE A 308 -7.10 11.22 1.06
C PHE A 308 -8.43 11.88 0.66
N ALA A 309 -8.53 13.21 0.80
CA ALA A 309 -9.75 13.95 0.51
C ALA A 309 -10.21 13.77 -0.95
N VAL A 310 -9.29 13.90 -1.92
CA VAL A 310 -9.58 13.72 -3.34
C VAL A 310 -10.02 12.28 -3.66
N SER A 311 -9.37 11.27 -3.07
CA SER A 311 -9.73 9.87 -3.29
C SER A 311 -11.13 9.55 -2.77
N ILE A 312 -11.44 9.97 -1.54
CA ILE A 312 -12.77 9.76 -0.94
C ILE A 312 -13.85 10.51 -1.73
N TRP A 313 -13.57 11.74 -2.15
CA TRP A 313 -14.47 12.52 -3.00
C TRP A 313 -14.70 11.85 -4.37
N ALA A 314 -13.65 11.32 -5.01
CA ALA A 314 -13.76 10.64 -6.30
C ALA A 314 -14.59 9.36 -6.18
N ILE A 315 -14.34 8.54 -5.14
CA ILE A 315 -15.13 7.34 -4.85
C ILE A 315 -16.59 7.73 -4.61
N GLN A 316 -16.87 8.73 -3.78
CA GLN A 316 -18.23 9.23 -3.54
C GLN A 316 -18.91 9.68 -4.83
N SER A 317 -18.20 10.43 -5.67
CA SER A 317 -18.74 11.00 -6.91
C SER A 317 -19.13 9.92 -7.92
N PHE A 318 -18.29 8.89 -8.08
CA PHE A 318 -18.51 7.83 -9.07
C PHE A 318 -19.41 6.72 -8.53
N SER A 319 -19.30 6.34 -7.25
CA SER A 319 -20.24 5.38 -6.63
C SER A 319 -21.63 5.98 -6.40
N GLY A 320 -21.74 7.28 -6.14
CA GLY A 320 -23.01 7.96 -5.83
C GLY A 320 -23.46 7.81 -4.37
N ALA A 321 -22.86 6.91 -3.59
CA ALA A 321 -23.14 6.75 -2.18
C ALA A 321 -22.35 7.77 -1.37
N ARG A 322 -22.99 8.50 -0.44
CA ARG A 322 -22.33 9.53 0.37
C ARG A 322 -21.47 8.90 1.48
N ILE A 323 -20.30 9.47 1.75
CA ILE A 323 -19.44 9.01 2.85
C ILE A 323 -20.15 9.11 4.21
N ALA A 324 -21.05 10.09 4.38
CA ALA A 324 -21.89 10.23 5.58
C ALA A 324 -22.73 8.98 5.87
N ALA A 325 -23.16 8.23 4.84
CA ALA A 325 -23.89 6.98 5.04
C ALA A 325 -23.00 5.91 5.66
N LEU A 326 -21.74 5.80 5.18
CA LEU A 326 -20.75 4.92 5.80
C LEU A 326 -20.45 5.35 7.24
N LEU A 327 -20.30 6.66 7.48
CA LEU A 327 -20.05 7.19 8.82
C LEU A 327 -21.19 6.89 9.80
N GLY A 328 -22.42 6.87 9.30
CA GLY A 328 -23.61 6.46 10.08
C GLY A 328 -23.51 5.05 10.64
N GLU A 329 -22.86 4.11 9.94
CA GLU A 329 -22.69 2.72 10.38
C GLU A 329 -21.78 2.58 11.62
N PHE A 330 -20.98 3.60 11.93
CA PHE A 330 -20.12 3.61 13.11
C PHE A 330 -20.79 4.22 14.36
N GLN A 331 -22.02 4.73 14.26
CA GLN A 331 -22.72 5.28 15.43
C GLN A 331 -22.85 4.21 16.52
N GLY A 332 -22.35 4.53 17.72
CA GLY A 332 -22.30 3.60 18.87
C GLY A 332 -21.20 2.52 18.79
N ARG A 333 -20.31 2.56 17.80
CA ARG A 333 -19.26 1.55 17.55
C ARG A 333 -17.87 2.15 17.25
N LEU A 334 -17.58 3.34 17.78
CA LEU A 334 -16.35 4.08 17.46
C LEU A 334 -15.07 3.51 18.09
N THR A 335 -15.18 2.59 19.06
CA THR A 335 -14.00 2.06 19.77
C THR A 335 -13.00 1.38 18.84
N ALA A 336 -13.46 0.49 17.96
CA ALA A 336 -12.59 -0.21 17.02
C ALA A 336 -11.93 0.74 15.99
N PRO A 337 -12.67 1.64 15.31
CA PRO A 337 -12.06 2.66 14.45
C PRO A 337 -11.03 3.54 15.16
N LEU A 338 -11.30 3.97 16.40
CA LEU A 338 -10.37 4.79 17.17
C LEU A 338 -9.09 4.03 17.55
N LEU A 339 -9.20 2.76 17.94
CA LEU A 339 -8.03 1.92 18.18
C LEU A 339 -7.22 1.70 16.90
N GLY A 340 -7.89 1.52 15.76
CA GLY A 340 -7.23 1.42 14.46
C GLY A 340 -6.47 2.69 14.08
N LEU A 341 -7.07 3.86 14.34
CA LEU A 341 -6.40 5.14 14.12
C LEU A 341 -5.22 5.34 15.09
N ALA A 342 -5.39 4.95 16.36
CA ALA A 342 -4.32 5.00 17.35
C ALA A 342 -3.13 4.12 16.95
N ALA A 343 -3.37 2.97 16.31
CA ALA A 343 -2.32 2.09 15.80
C ALA A 343 -1.48 2.75 14.68
N MET A 344 -2.00 3.77 13.97
CA MET A 344 -1.22 4.51 12.97
C MET A 344 -0.25 5.52 13.59
N VAL A 345 -0.51 5.99 14.81
CA VAL A 345 0.28 7.06 15.45
C VAL A 345 1.78 6.73 15.57
N PRO A 346 2.20 5.53 16.00
CA PRO A 346 3.62 5.20 16.05
C PRO A 346 4.34 5.34 14.71
N LEU A 347 3.67 5.12 13.58
CA LEU A 347 4.26 5.27 12.24
C LEU A 347 4.66 6.72 11.95
N PHE A 348 3.81 7.69 12.33
CA PHE A 348 4.11 9.11 12.20
C PHE A 348 5.22 9.57 13.15
N LEU A 349 5.31 8.95 14.33
CA LEU A 349 6.30 9.30 15.34
C LEU A 349 7.70 8.76 15.07
N THR A 350 7.81 7.70 14.26
CA THR A 350 9.07 6.97 14.05
C THR A 350 9.59 7.00 12.62
N ALA A 351 8.85 7.62 11.69
CA ALA A 351 9.24 7.72 10.28
C ALA A 351 8.79 9.03 9.63
N VAL A 352 9.57 9.49 8.66
CA VAL A 352 9.41 10.78 7.97
C VAL A 352 8.51 10.72 6.72
N ASP A 353 8.11 9.51 6.29
CA ASP A 353 7.29 9.27 5.09
C ASP A 353 5.79 9.59 5.33
N TRP A 354 5.44 10.78 5.82
CA TRP A 354 4.07 11.10 6.25
C TRP A 354 3.04 11.06 5.11
N THR A 355 3.42 11.43 3.88
CA THR A 355 2.56 11.24 2.70
C THR A 355 2.24 9.75 2.49
N ARG A 356 3.19 8.84 2.69
CA ARG A 356 2.95 7.38 2.58
C ARG A 356 1.93 6.91 3.60
N TRP A 357 2.05 7.34 4.84
CA TRP A 357 1.11 7.01 5.91
C TRP A 357 -0.31 7.42 5.57
N TRP A 358 -0.48 8.59 4.96
CA TRP A 358 -1.76 9.01 4.42
C TRP A 358 -2.25 8.18 3.23
N VAL A 359 -1.36 7.72 2.33
CA VAL A 359 -1.73 6.80 1.25
C VAL A 359 -2.27 5.47 1.82
N LEU A 360 -1.64 4.93 2.87
CA LEU A 360 -2.11 3.73 3.55
C LEU A 360 -3.42 3.96 4.32
N ILE A 361 -3.59 5.10 5.00
CA ILE A 361 -4.90 5.49 5.59
C ILE A 361 -5.97 5.55 4.49
N THR A 362 -5.64 6.14 3.35
CA THR A 362 -6.53 6.23 2.19
C THR A 362 -6.91 4.85 1.71
N PHE A 363 -5.96 3.93 1.54
CA PHE A 363 -6.24 2.54 1.18
C PHE A 363 -7.20 1.87 2.17
N ASN A 364 -6.90 1.93 3.48
CA ASN A 364 -7.71 1.31 4.53
C ASN A 364 -9.17 1.77 4.50
N VAL A 365 -9.40 3.08 4.37
CA VAL A 365 -10.74 3.68 4.34
C VAL A 365 -11.41 3.43 2.99
N ALA A 366 -10.70 3.64 1.88
CA ALA A 366 -11.22 3.50 0.53
C ALA A 366 -11.66 2.06 0.23
N LEU A 367 -10.90 1.06 0.67
CA LEU A 367 -11.25 -0.35 0.48
C LEU A 367 -12.61 -0.68 1.12
N VAL A 368 -12.78 -0.31 2.40
CA VAL A 368 -14.03 -0.54 3.13
C VAL A 368 -15.16 0.26 2.49
N TYR A 369 -14.89 1.50 2.10
CA TYR A 369 -15.90 2.35 1.45
C TYR A 369 -16.35 1.80 0.11
N VAL A 370 -15.42 1.36 -0.76
CA VAL A 370 -15.73 0.73 -2.05
C VAL A 370 -16.59 -0.50 -1.84
N LEU A 371 -16.18 -1.42 -0.96
CA LEU A 371 -16.94 -2.66 -0.69
C LEU A 371 -18.30 -2.38 -0.04
N TYR A 372 -18.40 -1.33 0.77
CA TYR A 372 -19.68 -0.84 1.27
C TYR A 372 -20.56 -0.29 0.14
N THR A 373 -20.01 0.44 -0.83
CA THR A 373 -20.79 1.08 -1.89
C THR A 373 -21.33 0.11 -2.94
N ILE A 374 -20.62 -0.98 -3.24
CA ILE A 374 -21.01 -1.91 -4.31
C ILE A 374 -22.30 -2.70 -4.02
N THR A 375 -22.71 -2.74 -2.75
CA THR A 375 -23.95 -3.38 -2.29
C THR A 375 -25.11 -2.40 -2.16
N ARG A 376 -24.89 -1.12 -2.46
CA ARG A 376 -25.86 -0.04 -2.24
C ARG A 376 -26.54 0.37 -3.54
N PRO A 377 -27.85 0.64 -3.55
CA PRO A 377 -28.61 0.91 -4.77
C PRO A 377 -28.16 2.18 -5.51
N GLU A 378 -27.45 3.10 -4.84
CA GLU A 378 -26.90 4.31 -5.44
C GLU A 378 -25.95 4.01 -6.60
N ILE A 379 -25.22 2.88 -6.55
CA ILE A 379 -24.25 2.51 -7.58
C ILE A 379 -24.93 2.08 -8.89
N ASP A 380 -26.21 1.73 -8.86
CA ASP A 380 -26.95 1.32 -10.06
C ASP A 380 -27.72 2.50 -10.68
N ARG A 381 -27.66 3.69 -10.06
CA ARG A 381 -28.31 4.90 -10.59
C ARG A 381 -27.61 5.45 -11.84
N PRO A 382 -28.36 6.02 -12.79
CA PRO A 382 -27.78 6.59 -14.01
C PRO A 382 -26.81 7.74 -13.73
N THR A 383 -25.85 7.91 -14.63
CA THR A 383 -24.87 9.01 -14.60
C THR A 383 -25.31 10.17 -15.48
N THR A 384 -24.73 11.35 -15.27
CA THR A 384 -24.95 12.53 -16.10
C THR A 384 -23.70 12.79 -16.95
N ARG A 385 -23.85 13.56 -18.04
CA ARG A 385 -22.69 13.98 -18.86
C ARG A 385 -21.64 14.75 -18.04
N ARG A 386 -22.06 15.50 -17.02
CA ARG A 386 -21.15 16.21 -16.10
C ARG A 386 -20.30 15.21 -15.31
N HIS A 387 -20.90 14.13 -14.79
CA HIS A 387 -20.15 13.08 -14.08
C HIS A 387 -19.12 12.41 -14.96
N LEU A 388 -19.44 12.13 -16.24
CA LEU A 388 -18.48 11.55 -17.18
C LEU A 388 -17.30 12.49 -17.47
N ARG A 389 -17.53 13.79 -17.64
CA ARG A 389 -16.43 14.76 -17.83
C ARG A 389 -15.52 14.81 -16.60
N VAL A 390 -16.11 14.91 -15.41
CA VAL A 390 -15.36 14.90 -14.15
C VAL A 390 -14.55 13.61 -14.02
N PHE A 391 -15.15 12.47 -14.36
CA PHE A 391 -14.45 11.18 -14.40
C PHE A 391 -13.23 11.18 -15.31
N LEU A 392 -13.39 11.63 -16.56
CA LEU A 392 -12.26 11.68 -17.50
C LEU A 392 -11.15 12.61 -16.99
N CYS A 393 -11.51 13.77 -16.44
CA CYS A 393 -10.52 14.69 -15.87
C CYS A 393 -9.78 14.06 -14.67
N VAL A 394 -10.51 13.44 -13.73
CA VAL A 394 -9.93 12.80 -12.56
C VAL A 394 -9.02 11.64 -12.95
N ILE A 395 -9.49 10.77 -13.84
CA ILE A 395 -8.68 9.66 -14.35
C ILE A 395 -7.43 10.18 -15.04
N ALA A 396 -7.53 11.15 -15.96
CA ALA A 396 -6.38 11.68 -16.66
C ALA A 396 -5.34 12.27 -15.70
N VAL A 397 -5.77 13.06 -14.71
CA VAL A 397 -4.88 13.66 -13.71
C VAL A 397 -4.22 12.58 -12.84
N LEU A 398 -5.00 11.67 -12.25
CA LEU A 398 -4.48 10.66 -11.35
C LEU A 398 -3.62 9.61 -12.04
N ALA A 399 -3.90 9.32 -13.32
CA ALA A 399 -3.13 8.36 -14.08
C ALA A 399 -1.74 8.94 -14.44
N VAL A 400 -1.67 10.23 -14.79
CA VAL A 400 -0.41 10.90 -15.18
C VAL A 400 0.47 11.23 -13.98
N ILE A 401 -0.11 11.67 -12.87
CA ILE A 401 0.65 11.99 -11.68
C ILE A 401 1.11 10.67 -11.03
N PRO A 402 2.43 10.43 -10.87
CA PRO A 402 2.94 9.25 -10.19
C PRO A 402 2.72 9.40 -8.68
N THR A 403 1.47 9.30 -8.26
CA THR A 403 1.04 9.45 -6.86
C THR A 403 1.75 8.45 -5.94
N GLY A 404 2.21 7.31 -6.48
CA GLY A 404 3.08 6.36 -5.80
C GLY A 404 4.52 6.84 -5.54
N ALA A 405 5.02 7.78 -6.34
CA ALA A 405 6.36 8.38 -6.18
C ALA A 405 6.37 9.60 -5.25
N ALA A 406 5.21 10.03 -4.74
CA ALA A 406 5.07 11.20 -3.87
C ALA A 406 5.81 11.09 -2.51
N LEU A 407 6.44 9.93 -2.25
CA LEU A 407 7.35 9.70 -1.12
C LEU A 407 8.48 10.73 -1.00
N HIS A 408 8.86 11.40 -2.10
CA HIS A 408 10.00 12.32 -2.13
C HIS A 408 9.66 13.80 -1.95
N VAL A 409 8.38 14.16 -1.69
CA VAL A 409 8.07 15.55 -1.32
C VAL A 409 8.51 15.76 0.12
N GLY A 410 9.75 16.23 0.26
CA GLY A 410 10.40 16.49 1.54
C GLY A 410 11.22 15.33 2.09
N GLY A 411 11.21 14.12 1.50
CA GLY A 411 11.97 12.92 1.91
C GLY A 411 13.50 13.15 2.02
N PRO A 412 14.25 12.31 2.75
CA PRO A 412 15.69 12.47 2.89
C PRO A 412 16.37 12.44 1.51
N THR A 413 17.15 13.47 1.21
CA THR A 413 18.14 13.46 0.13
C THR A 413 19.25 12.52 0.56
N PHE A 414 19.33 11.33 -0.05
CA PHE A 414 20.41 10.37 0.20
C PHE A 414 21.71 10.79 -0.48
#